data_AF-A0A1V4XKD1-F1
#
_entry.id   AF-A0A1V4XKD1-F1
#
_cell.length_a   1.000
_cell.length_b   1.000
_cell.length_c   1.000
_cell.angle_alpha   90.00
_cell.angle_beta   90.00
_cell.angle_gamma   90.00
#
_symmetry.space_group_name_H-M   'P 1'
#
loop_
_entity.id
_entity.type
_entity.pdbx_description
1 polymer ?
#
loop_
_entity_poly.entity_id
_entity_poly.type
_entity_poly.pdbx_seq_one_letter_code
_entity_poly.pdbx_strand_id
1 'polypeptide(L)'
;MATLIRRKRMLLLLLLSAGGLIGFFGPKVSPEMKEVIDQFSKLTQREVVLKKYAVPGVVPKELTQCDMTKPIVTKTEEKDGITYYTLESTVEKCEHSPAATGTVRIFQMGWKNGKIVKFSWGGPKGGKVEY
;
A
#
# COMPACT_ATOMS: atom_id res chain seq x y z
N MET A 1 -18.34 -56.81 19.20
CA MET A 1 -18.29 -56.13 17.88
C MET A 1 -18.70 -54.67 18.06
N ALA A 2 -17.89 -53.84 18.72
CA ALA A 2 -18.29 -52.44 19.03
C ALA A 2 -17.11 -51.45 19.11
N THR A 3 -15.92 -51.85 18.66
CA THR A 3 -14.70 -51.02 18.78
C THR A 3 -14.24 -50.42 17.45
N LEU A 4 -14.84 -50.82 16.32
CA LEU A 4 -14.39 -50.40 14.99
C LEU A 4 -15.02 -49.10 14.46
N ILE A 5 -16.15 -48.66 15.05
CA ILE A 5 -16.95 -47.55 14.48
C ILE A 5 -16.49 -46.16 14.98
N ARG A 6 -15.74 -46.10 16.09
CA ARG A 6 -15.37 -44.82 16.74
C ARG A 6 -14.21 -44.09 16.04
N ARG A 7 -13.37 -44.79 15.29
CA ARG A 7 -12.16 -44.23 14.66
C ARG A 7 -12.43 -43.45 13.37
N LYS A 8 -13.46 -43.83 12.59
CA LYS A 8 -13.80 -43.16 11.31
C LYS A 8 -14.51 -41.81 11.48
N ARG A 9 -15.32 -41.63 12.54
CA ARG A 9 -16.02 -40.35 12.79
C ARG A 9 -15.09 -39.23 13.26
N MET A 10 -14.02 -39.57 13.99
CA MET A 10 -13.05 -38.58 14.45
C MET A 10 -12.17 -38.04 13.31
N LEU A 11 -11.88 -38.87 12.30
CA LEU A 11 -11.14 -38.46 11.11
C LEU A 11 -11.97 -37.59 10.15
N LEU A 12 -13.29 -37.78 10.07
CA LEU A 12 -14.17 -36.94 9.25
C LEU A 12 -14.42 -35.54 9.85
N LEU A 13 -14.41 -35.41 11.18
CA LEU A 13 -14.54 -34.11 11.84
C LEU A 13 -13.26 -33.26 11.77
N LEU A 14 -12.09 -33.89 11.63
CA LEU A 14 -10.80 -33.21 11.45
C LEU A 14 -10.57 -32.69 10.02
N LEU A 15 -11.32 -33.19 9.03
CA LEU A 15 -11.22 -32.75 7.63
C LEU A 15 -12.15 -31.57 7.30
N LEU A 16 -13.18 -31.29 8.12
CA LEU A 16 -14.11 -30.18 7.89
C LEU A 16 -13.68 -28.83 8.50
N SER A 17 -12.64 -28.79 9.33
CA SER A 17 -12.07 -27.56 9.88
C SER A 17 -11.00 -26.91 8.99
N ALA A 18 -10.69 -27.51 7.83
CA ALA A 18 -9.80 -26.94 6.82
C ALA A 18 -10.51 -25.99 5.84
N GLY A 19 -11.78 -25.64 6.09
CA GLY A 19 -12.47 -24.54 5.44
C GLY A 19 -12.07 -23.20 6.03
N GLY A 20 -10.76 -22.95 6.15
CA GLY A 20 -10.22 -21.68 6.62
C GLY A 20 -10.63 -20.57 5.66
N LEU A 21 -11.54 -19.72 6.13
CA LEU A 21 -11.61 -18.29 5.83
C LEU A 21 -11.04 -17.92 4.46
N ILE A 22 -11.88 -17.95 3.44
CA ILE A 22 -11.68 -17.13 2.24
C ILE A 22 -11.85 -15.68 2.69
N GLY A 23 -10.84 -15.19 3.41
CA GLY A 23 -10.68 -13.80 3.75
C GLY A 23 -10.46 -13.06 2.45
N PHE A 24 -11.19 -11.98 2.30
CA PHE A 24 -11.03 -11.01 1.22
C PHE A 24 -9.62 -10.40 1.33
N PHE A 25 -8.59 -11.07 0.79
CA PHE A 25 -7.19 -10.65 0.92
C PHE A 25 -6.87 -9.54 -0.08
N GLY A 26 -7.46 -8.36 0.12
CA GLY A 26 -6.80 -7.13 -0.31
C GLY A 26 -5.45 -6.98 0.42
N PRO A 27 -4.47 -6.26 -0.15
CA PRO A 27 -3.20 -6.04 0.51
C PRO A 27 -3.44 -5.45 1.90
N LYS A 28 -2.98 -6.13 2.94
CA LYS A 28 -3.11 -5.68 4.33
C LYS A 28 -2.23 -4.43 4.53
N VAL A 29 -2.87 -3.27 4.55
CA VAL A 29 -2.20 -1.97 4.76
C VAL A 29 -2.08 -1.71 6.25
N SER A 30 -0.92 -1.22 6.71
CA SER A 30 -0.74 -0.84 8.12
C SER A 30 -1.65 0.35 8.48
N PRO A 31 -2.01 0.55 9.77
CA PRO A 31 -2.81 1.70 10.19
C PRO A 31 -2.19 3.05 9.81
N GLU A 32 -0.87 3.19 9.92
CA GLU A 32 -0.13 4.40 9.57
C GLU A 32 -0.16 4.67 8.06
N MET A 33 0.06 3.62 7.27
CA MET A 33 -0.03 3.73 5.81
C MET A 33 -1.47 4.03 5.36
N LYS A 34 -2.47 3.49 6.06
CA LYS A 34 -3.88 3.81 5.83
C LYS A 34 -4.18 5.29 6.11
N GLU A 35 -3.64 5.86 7.20
CA GLU A 35 -3.78 7.29 7.49
C GLU A 35 -3.17 8.15 6.37
N VAL A 36 -1.97 7.77 5.89
CA VAL A 36 -1.33 8.45 4.75
C VAL A 36 -2.23 8.43 3.52
N ILE A 37 -2.79 7.26 3.17
CA ILE A 37 -3.70 7.09 2.02
C ILE A 37 -4.98 7.92 2.19
N ASP A 38 -5.60 7.88 3.37
CA ASP A 38 -6.88 8.55 3.62
C ASP A 38 -6.76 10.08 3.60
N GLN A 39 -5.60 10.62 3.96
CA GLN A 39 -5.30 12.06 3.93
C GLN A 39 -4.59 12.51 2.64
N PHE A 40 -4.28 11.59 1.73
CA PHE A 40 -3.40 11.87 0.60
C PHE A 40 -3.98 12.89 -0.38
N SER A 41 -5.28 12.90 -0.64
CA SER A 41 -5.83 13.74 -1.72
C SER A 41 -5.75 15.23 -1.47
N LYS A 42 -5.58 15.69 -0.22
CA LYS A 42 -5.44 17.11 0.12
C LYS A 42 -3.99 17.44 0.42
N LEU A 43 -3.41 18.39 -0.32
CA LEU A 43 -1.99 18.77 -0.20
C LEU A 43 -1.54 19.04 1.24
N THR A 44 -2.27 19.88 1.97
CA THR A 44 -1.93 20.25 3.35
C THR A 44 -2.00 19.05 4.30
N GLN A 45 -3.00 18.19 4.14
CA GLN A 45 -3.15 16.99 4.96
C GLN A 45 -2.08 15.95 4.63
N ARG A 46 -1.81 15.74 3.33
CA ARG A 46 -0.73 14.89 2.81
C ARG A 46 0.62 15.30 3.40
N GLU A 47 0.94 16.59 3.37
CA GLU A 47 2.21 17.10 3.90
C GLU A 47 2.33 16.82 5.42
N VAL A 48 1.26 17.04 6.18
CA VAL A 48 1.24 16.77 7.63
C VAL A 48 1.49 15.29 7.94
N VAL A 49 0.77 14.37 7.28
CA VAL A 49 0.93 12.93 7.55
C VAL A 49 2.28 12.40 7.05
N LEU A 50 2.80 12.92 5.93
CA LEU A 50 4.13 12.58 5.46
C LEU A 50 5.20 13.07 6.43
N LYS A 51 5.09 14.28 6.98
CA LYS A 51 6.02 14.77 8.03
C LYS A 51 5.93 13.95 9.33
N LYS A 52 4.72 13.50 9.70
CA LYS A 52 4.51 12.65 10.89
C LYS A 52 5.23 11.31 10.78
N TYR A 53 5.23 10.70 9.60
CA TYR A 53 5.72 9.33 9.40
C TYR A 53 7.07 9.21 8.70
N ALA A 54 7.46 10.16 7.86
CA ALA A 54 8.71 10.08 7.12
C ALA A 54 9.92 10.44 7.98
N VAL A 55 10.97 9.64 7.85
CA VAL A 55 12.30 10.07 8.27
C VAL A 55 12.69 11.30 7.42
N PRO A 56 13.27 12.35 8.03
CA PRO A 56 13.65 13.56 7.31
C PRO A 56 14.51 13.24 6.06
N GLY A 57 14.14 13.82 4.93
CA GLY A 57 14.83 13.64 3.65
C GLY A 57 14.48 12.37 2.86
N VAL A 58 13.64 11.47 3.39
CA VAL A 58 13.24 10.25 2.66
C VAL A 58 12.20 10.53 1.59
N VAL A 59 11.18 11.34 1.89
CA VAL A 59 10.09 11.60 0.95
C VAL A 59 10.39 12.87 0.14
N PRO A 60 10.37 12.80 -1.21
CA PRO A 60 10.58 13.96 -2.08
C PRO A 60 9.48 15.01 -1.92
N LYS A 61 9.84 16.28 -2.09
CA LYS A 61 8.87 17.41 -2.03
C LYS A 61 7.90 17.37 -3.19
N GLU A 62 8.31 16.78 -4.31
CA GLU A 62 7.55 16.59 -5.54
C GLU A 62 6.24 15.83 -5.27
N LEU A 63 6.22 14.93 -4.28
CA LEU A 63 5.01 14.21 -3.87
C LEU A 63 3.93 15.12 -3.25
N THR A 64 4.29 16.35 -2.86
CA THR A 64 3.39 17.35 -2.25
C THR A 64 3.20 18.60 -3.13
N GLN A 65 3.56 18.56 -4.42
CA GLN A 65 3.45 19.74 -5.29
C GLN A 65 2.22 19.74 -6.21
N CYS A 66 1.66 18.56 -6.53
CA CYS A 66 0.46 18.44 -7.36
C CYS A 66 -0.73 17.88 -6.55
N ASP A 67 -1.93 18.32 -6.89
CA ASP A 67 -3.16 17.66 -6.47
C ASP A 67 -3.23 16.30 -7.15
N MET A 68 -3.44 15.26 -6.34
CA MET A 68 -3.49 13.88 -6.85
C MET A 68 -4.58 13.10 -6.14
N THR A 69 -5.13 12.11 -6.84
CA THR A 69 -6.18 11.24 -6.30
C THR A 69 -5.69 10.46 -5.08
N LYS A 70 -6.66 9.97 -4.30
CA LYS A 70 -6.37 8.98 -3.25
C LYS A 70 -5.62 7.79 -3.87
N PRO A 71 -4.41 7.45 -3.39
CA PRO A 71 -3.60 6.43 -4.01
C PRO A 71 -4.18 5.05 -3.70
N ILE A 72 -4.01 4.13 -4.65
CA ILE A 72 -4.30 2.71 -4.46
C ILE A 72 -3.00 1.95 -4.19
N VAL A 73 -3.04 0.97 -3.30
CA VAL A 73 -1.92 0.05 -3.08
C VAL A 73 -2.03 -1.08 -4.08
N THR A 74 -1.07 -1.20 -5.00
CA THR A 74 -1.07 -2.21 -6.07
C THR A 74 -0.17 -3.39 -5.75
N LYS A 75 0.80 -3.23 -4.85
CA LYS A 75 1.70 -4.30 -4.42
C LYS A 75 2.19 -4.07 -2.99
N THR A 76 2.32 -5.15 -2.23
CA THR A 76 2.96 -5.15 -0.91
C THR A 76 4.06 -6.20 -0.89
N GLU A 77 5.25 -5.84 -0.47
CA GLU A 77 6.41 -6.74 -0.38
C GLU A 77 7.14 -6.52 0.95
N GLU A 78 7.68 -7.58 1.54
CA GLU A 78 8.56 -7.46 2.70
C GLU A 78 9.98 -7.84 2.29
N LYS A 79 10.95 -6.98 2.61
CA LYS A 79 12.37 -7.21 2.34
C LYS A 79 13.21 -6.58 3.44
N ASP A 80 14.12 -7.36 4.02
CA ASP A 80 15.05 -6.93 5.07
C ASP A 80 14.36 -6.27 6.28
N GLY A 81 13.17 -6.77 6.64
CA GLY A 81 12.33 -6.23 7.71
C GLY A 81 11.74 -4.84 7.40
N ILE A 82 11.63 -4.49 6.12
CA ILE A 82 10.94 -3.29 5.63
C ILE A 82 9.75 -3.75 4.79
N THR A 83 8.56 -3.22 5.08
CA THR A 83 7.35 -3.44 4.28
C THR A 83 7.24 -2.35 3.23
N TYR A 84 7.33 -2.72 1.96
CA TYR A 84 7.21 -1.82 0.81
C TYR A 84 5.78 -1.88 0.26
N TYR A 85 5.14 -0.72 0.19
CA TYR A 85 3.87 -0.54 -0.52
C TYR A 85 4.13 0.18 -1.84
N THR A 86 3.73 -0.43 -2.95
CA THR A 86 3.69 0.24 -4.26
C THR A 86 2.33 0.88 -4.44
N LEU A 87 2.36 2.16 -4.78
CA LEU A 87 1.20 3.04 -4.85
C LEU A 87 1.05 3.62 -6.24
N GLU A 88 -0.20 3.79 -6.65
CA GLU A 88 -0.56 4.49 -7.88
C GLU A 88 -1.56 5.61 -7.55
N SER A 89 -1.30 6.80 -8.08
CA SER A 89 -2.12 7.99 -7.88
C SER A 89 -2.14 8.82 -9.17
N THR A 90 -3.28 9.38 -9.52
CA THR A 90 -3.43 10.18 -10.73
C THR A 90 -3.31 11.65 -10.40
N VAL A 91 -2.54 12.39 -11.19
CA VAL A 91 -2.44 13.86 -11.06
C VAL A 91 -3.73 14.49 -11.56
N GLU A 92 -4.45 15.19 -10.69
CA GLU A 92 -5.68 15.89 -11.03
C GLU A 92 -5.40 17.33 -11.46
N LYS A 93 -4.44 17.98 -10.80
CA LYS A 93 -4.04 19.35 -11.10
C LYS A 93 -2.58 19.58 -10.70
N CYS A 94 -1.84 20.28 -11.55
CA CYS A 94 -0.47 20.65 -11.22
C CYS A 94 -0.05 21.98 -11.88
N GLU A 95 0.06 23.04 -11.08
CA GLU A 95 0.32 24.41 -11.58
C GLU A 95 1.68 24.56 -12.28
N HIS A 96 2.71 23.90 -11.75
CA HIS A 96 4.08 24.01 -12.27
C HIS A 96 4.36 23.02 -13.42
N SER A 97 3.46 22.07 -13.66
CA SER A 97 3.55 21.12 -14.78
C SER A 97 2.16 20.72 -15.28
N PRO A 98 1.52 21.57 -16.11
CA PRO A 98 0.20 21.26 -16.66
C PRO A 98 0.18 19.94 -17.44
N ALA A 99 1.30 19.58 -18.09
CA ALA A 99 1.48 18.33 -18.84
C ALA A 99 1.39 17.07 -17.97
N ALA A 100 1.61 17.18 -16.65
CA ALA A 100 1.47 16.06 -15.73
C ALA A 100 0.00 15.70 -15.44
N THR A 101 -0.96 16.59 -15.74
CA THR A 101 -2.38 16.36 -15.47
C THR A 101 -2.90 15.13 -16.23
N GLY A 102 -3.58 14.23 -15.52
CA GLY A 102 -4.08 12.96 -16.06
C GLY A 102 -3.05 11.83 -16.10
N THR A 103 -1.78 12.09 -15.78
CA THR A 103 -0.75 11.04 -15.67
C THR A 103 -0.88 10.27 -14.36
N VAL A 104 -0.46 9.00 -14.37
CA VAL A 104 -0.40 8.15 -13.18
C VAL A 104 1.01 8.18 -12.62
N ARG A 105 1.14 8.63 -11.37
CA ARG A 105 2.36 8.54 -10.57
C ARG A 105 2.40 7.19 -9.87
N ILE A 106 3.46 6.44 -10.14
CA ILE A 106 3.77 5.19 -9.46
C ILE A 106 4.93 5.45 -8.50
N PHE A 107 4.80 5.04 -7.25
CA PHE A 107 5.87 5.20 -6.26
C PHE A 107 5.80 4.12 -5.21
N GLN A 108 6.92 3.89 -4.53
CA GLN A 108 7.04 2.91 -3.46
C GLN A 108 7.40 3.59 -2.15
N MET A 109 6.74 3.20 -1.06
CA MET A 109 7.05 3.63 0.30
C MET A 109 7.45 2.42 1.14
N GLY A 110 8.68 2.43 1.65
CA GLY A 110 9.20 1.41 2.55
C GLY A 110 8.99 1.82 4.00
N TRP A 111 8.30 0.97 4.75
CA TRP A 111 7.91 1.17 6.14
C TRP A 111 8.69 0.25 7.07
N LYS A 112 9.19 0.82 8.16
CA LYS A 112 9.82 0.08 9.26
C LYS A 112 9.45 0.75 10.57
N ASN A 113 8.96 -0.03 11.54
CA ASN A 113 8.58 0.45 12.87
C ASN A 113 7.63 1.68 12.83
N GLY A 114 6.63 1.66 11.95
CA GLY A 114 5.65 2.74 11.81
C GLY A 114 6.20 4.01 11.16
N LYS A 115 7.38 3.98 10.55
CA LYS A 115 8.00 5.12 9.85
C LYS A 115 8.30 4.81 8.39
N ILE A 116 8.19 5.80 7.53
CA ILE A 116 8.64 5.74 6.13
C ILE A 116 10.14 5.96 6.13
N VAL A 117 10.89 4.89 5.83
CA VAL A 117 12.37 4.86 5.85
C VAL A 117 12.97 4.79 4.45
N LYS A 118 12.17 4.47 3.44
CA LYS A 118 12.56 4.44 2.02
C LYS A 118 11.45 4.99 1.14
N PHE A 119 11.85 5.66 0.07
CA PHE A 119 10.97 6.08 -1.00
C PHE A 119 11.67 5.84 -2.33
N SER A 120 10.93 5.45 -3.35
CA SER A 120 11.40 5.45 -4.73
C SER A 120 10.26 5.78 -5.68
N TRP A 121 10.57 6.53 -6.73
CA TRP A 121 9.66 6.65 -7.87
C TRP A 121 9.65 5.33 -8.63
N GLY A 122 8.47 4.87 -9.00
CA GLY A 122 8.30 3.79 -9.97
C GLY A 122 8.66 4.27 -11.37
N GLY A 123 9.08 3.34 -12.23
CA GLY A 123 9.15 3.58 -13.67
C GLY A 123 7.74 3.62 -14.29
N PRO A 124 7.61 4.13 -15.52
CA PRO A 124 6.33 4.15 -16.21
C PRO A 124 5.83 2.72 -16.44
N LYS A 125 4.56 2.47 -16.12
CA LYS A 125 3.81 1.36 -16.75
C LYS A 125 3.41 1.77 -18.16
N GLY A 126 4.38 2.00 -19.05
CA GLY A 126 4.17 2.40 -20.44
C GLY A 126 3.46 3.76 -20.61
N GLY A 127 4.22 4.80 -20.99
CA GLY A 127 3.69 6.16 -21.21
C GLY A 127 4.64 7.22 -20.67
N LYS A 128 4.59 8.43 -21.24
CA LYS A 128 5.52 9.54 -20.99
C LYS A 128 5.70 9.79 -19.48
N VAL A 129 6.96 9.87 -19.05
CA VAL A 129 7.36 10.27 -17.69
C VAL A 129 8.00 11.63 -17.78
N GLU A 130 7.41 12.60 -17.09
CA GLU A 130 8.11 13.83 -16.72
C GLU A 130 8.18 13.86 -15.20
N TYR A 131 9.41 13.86 -14.68
CA TYR A 131 9.69 14.08 -13.26
C TYR A 131 9.58 15.57 -12.95
#